data_AF-A0A1V6AK11-F1
#
_entry.id   AF-A0A1V6AK11-F1
#
_cell.length_a   1.000
_cell.length_b   1.000
_cell.length_c   1.000
_cell.angle_alpha   90.00
_cell.angle_beta   90.00
_cell.angle_gamma   90.00
#
_symmetry.space_group_name_H-M   'P 1'
#
loop_
_entity.id
_entity.type
_entity.pdbx_description
1 polymer ?
#
loop_
_entity_poly.entity_id
_entity_poly.type
_entity_poly.pdbx_seq_one_letter_code
_entity_poly.pdbx_strand_id
1 'polypeptide(L)'
;MKFKENRPLAWILAVIAIIASVLISGHVSLSSQRRNIMNSFYDTMDADLNTKSSYADNLSGVASRYIDRNSEYIVSMEEARDMLLNAKTPREKYLASVSITNAAAALYDVLGTMSLNETDERLRRSNYADIVAIDDILKRTSFNKDAEKFNNELNIFPANVIASITGINEAEYFR
;
A
#
# COMPACT_ATOMS: atom_id res chain seq x y z
N MET A 1 47.01 22.26 -18.50
CA MET A 1 47.01 22.57 -17.06
C MET A 1 47.69 21.44 -16.30
N LYS A 2 48.80 21.71 -15.62
CA LYS A 2 49.59 20.69 -14.92
C LYS A 2 49.00 20.42 -13.52
N PHE A 3 48.03 19.51 -13.42
CA PHE A 3 47.42 19.13 -12.14
C PHE A 3 48.43 18.59 -11.10
N LYS A 4 49.61 18.12 -11.54
CA LYS A 4 50.66 17.58 -10.65
C LYS A 4 51.45 18.65 -9.86
N GLU A 5 51.39 19.93 -10.25
CA GLU A 5 52.21 20.97 -9.61
C GLU A 5 51.49 21.66 -8.42
N ASN A 6 50.15 21.57 -8.35
CA ASN A 6 49.34 22.17 -7.28
C ASN A 6 48.72 21.11 -6.37
N ARG A 7 49.53 20.54 -5.47
CA ARG A 7 49.09 19.54 -4.47
C ARG A 7 47.80 19.92 -3.72
N PRO A 8 47.57 21.19 -3.30
CA PRO A 8 46.32 21.58 -2.64
C PRO A 8 45.09 21.43 -3.54
N LEU A 9 45.20 21.82 -4.82
CA LEU A 9 44.11 21.70 -5.79
C LEU A 9 43.78 20.23 -6.08
N ALA A 10 44.80 19.38 -6.19
CA ALA A 10 44.61 17.94 -6.37
C ALA A 10 43.87 17.30 -5.18
N TRP A 11 44.19 17.71 -3.95
CA TRP A 11 43.48 17.27 -2.75
C TRP A 11 42.02 17.71 -2.73
N ILE A 12 41.73 18.97 -3.08
CA ILE A 12 40.36 19.48 -3.16
C ILE A 12 39.54 18.68 -4.19
N LEU A 13 40.10 18.44 -5.37
CA LEU A 13 39.42 17.68 -6.43
C LEU A 13 39.20 16.21 -6.03
N ALA A 14 40.16 15.60 -5.33
CA ALA A 14 39.99 14.24 -4.81
C ALA A 14 38.86 14.16 -3.78
N VAL A 15 38.77 15.11 -2.85
CA VAL A 15 37.68 15.18 -1.86
C VAL A 15 36.33 15.37 -2.55
N ILE A 16 36.23 16.27 -3.52
CA ILE A 16 35.00 16.48 -4.30
C ILE A 16 34.60 15.20 -5.04
N ALA A 17 35.55 14.51 -5.66
CA ALA A 17 35.29 13.25 -6.36
C ALA A 17 34.75 12.18 -5.42
N ILE A 18 35.32 12.05 -4.21
CA ILE A 18 34.84 11.10 -3.19
C ILE A 18 33.42 11.44 -2.75
N ILE A 19 33.13 12.71 -2.44
CA ILE A 19 31.78 13.15 -2.05
C ILE A 19 30.78 12.86 -3.17
N ALA A 20 31.12 13.21 -4.41
CA ALA A 20 30.27 12.94 -5.57
C ALA A 20 30.02 11.43 -5.75
N SER A 21 31.05 10.60 -5.61
CA SER A 21 30.89 9.14 -5.68
C SER A 21 29.95 8.60 -4.60
N VAL A 22 30.07 9.07 -3.35
CA VAL A 22 29.18 8.65 -2.25
C VAL A 22 27.73 9.09 -2.51
N LEU A 23 27.51 10.32 -2.96
CA LEU A 23 26.16 10.83 -3.28
C LEU A 23 25.51 10.02 -4.42
N ILE A 24 26.24 9.76 -5.51
CA ILE A 24 25.72 9.02 -6.67
C ILE A 24 25.40 7.57 -6.31
N SER A 25 26.36 6.88 -5.69
CA SER A 25 26.19 5.46 -5.31
C SER A 25 25.08 5.28 -4.27
N GLY A 26 25.03 6.14 -3.26
CA GLY A 26 23.97 6.10 -2.25
C GLY A 26 22.60 6.43 -2.82
N HIS A 27 22.50 7.40 -3.75
CA HIS A 27 21.24 7.68 -4.45
C HIS A 27 20.73 6.45 -5.21
N VAL A 28 21.58 5.81 -6.01
CA VAL A 28 21.21 4.60 -6.78
C VAL A 28 20.75 3.49 -5.84
N SER A 29 21.49 3.25 -4.75
CA SER A 29 21.14 2.24 -3.75
C SER A 29 19.79 2.53 -3.08
N LEU A 30 19.64 3.70 -2.45
CA LEU A 30 18.43 4.07 -1.71
C LEU A 30 17.19 4.15 -2.62
N SER A 31 17.34 4.68 -3.83
CA SER A 31 16.26 4.72 -4.83
C SER A 31 15.84 3.32 -5.28
N SER A 32 16.80 2.40 -5.45
CA SER A 32 16.51 1.00 -5.77
C SER A 32 15.79 0.30 -4.62
N GLN A 33 16.29 0.45 -3.38
CA GLN A 33 15.66 -0.13 -2.18
C GLN A 33 14.21 0.34 -2.01
N ARG A 34 13.97 1.66 -2.08
CA ARG A 34 12.62 2.23 -1.98
C ARG A 34 11.70 1.66 -3.06
N ARG A 35 12.19 1.61 -4.31
CA ARG A 35 11.42 1.09 -5.45
C ARG A 35 11.06 -0.38 -5.26
N ASN A 36 11.99 -1.20 -4.78
CA ASN A 36 11.72 -2.63 -4.54
C ASN A 36 10.64 -2.83 -3.48
N ILE A 37 10.63 -2.02 -2.42
CA ILE A 37 9.58 -2.05 -1.40
C ILE A 37 8.24 -1.63 -2.01
N MET A 38 8.19 -0.53 -2.77
CA MET A 38 6.94 -0.11 -3.42
C MET A 38 6.44 -1.13 -4.46
N ASN A 39 7.34 -1.74 -5.22
CA ASN A 39 6.97 -2.78 -6.18
C ASN A 39 6.39 -4.02 -5.49
N SER A 40 6.93 -4.43 -4.33
CA SER A 40 6.38 -5.60 -3.62
C SER A 40 4.91 -5.40 -3.22
N PHE A 41 4.51 -4.15 -2.93
CA PHE A 41 3.10 -3.79 -2.72
C PHE A 41 2.27 -3.98 -3.99
N TYR A 42 2.68 -3.36 -5.10
CA TYR A 42 1.89 -3.38 -6.34
C TYR A 42 1.86 -4.77 -7.01
N ASP A 43 2.88 -5.59 -6.79
CA ASP A 43 2.96 -6.95 -7.37
C ASP A 43 2.10 -7.98 -6.62
N THR A 44 1.78 -7.73 -5.35
CA THR A 44 1.09 -8.71 -4.49
C THR A 44 -0.15 -8.12 -3.82
N MET A 45 0.03 -7.15 -2.93
CA MET A 45 -1.03 -6.57 -2.11
C MET A 45 -2.11 -5.88 -2.95
N ASP A 46 -1.75 -5.25 -4.06
CA ASP A 46 -2.75 -4.61 -4.94
C ASP A 46 -3.71 -5.63 -5.57
N ALA A 47 -3.21 -6.81 -5.96
CA ALA A 47 -4.03 -7.89 -6.48
C ALA A 47 -4.99 -8.46 -5.41
N ASP A 48 -4.52 -8.59 -4.16
CA ASP A 48 -5.34 -9.02 -3.03
C ASP A 48 -6.46 -7.99 -2.74
N LEU A 49 -6.16 -6.69 -2.81
CA LEU A 49 -7.15 -5.62 -2.65
C LEU A 49 -8.21 -5.65 -3.76
N ASN A 50 -7.81 -5.86 -5.01
CA ASN A 50 -8.75 -6.00 -6.13
C ASN A 50 -9.63 -7.26 -5.97
N THR A 51 -9.06 -8.34 -5.45
CA THR A 51 -9.80 -9.57 -5.11
C THR A 51 -10.83 -9.29 -4.01
N LYS A 52 -10.43 -8.58 -2.95
CA LYS A 52 -11.35 -8.13 -1.88
C LYS A 52 -12.49 -7.27 -2.41
N SER A 53 -12.21 -6.34 -3.32
CA SER A 53 -13.24 -5.53 -3.99
C SER A 53 -14.23 -6.37 -4.81
N SER A 54 -13.77 -7.47 -5.40
CA SER A 54 -14.63 -8.40 -6.14
C SER A 54 -15.57 -9.18 -5.22
N TYR A 55 -15.09 -9.64 -4.05
CA TYR A 55 -15.95 -10.26 -3.05
C TYR A 55 -16.98 -9.26 -2.47
N ALA A 56 -16.58 -8.01 -2.30
CA ALA A 56 -17.47 -6.93 -1.88
C ALA A 56 -18.60 -6.66 -2.89
N ASP A 57 -18.27 -6.67 -4.19
CA ASP A 57 -19.26 -6.56 -5.28
C ASP A 57 -20.24 -7.74 -5.27
N ASN A 58 -19.72 -8.97 -5.14
CA ASN A 58 -20.54 -10.17 -5.06
C ASN A 58 -21.50 -10.13 -3.86
N LEU A 59 -21.01 -9.69 -2.70
CA LEU A 59 -21.83 -9.56 -1.49
C LEU A 59 -22.94 -8.51 -1.68
N SER A 60 -22.65 -7.38 -2.34
CA SER A 60 -23.64 -6.36 -2.71
C SER A 60 -24.68 -6.89 -3.71
N GLY A 61 -24.25 -7.73 -4.65
CA GLY A 61 -25.13 -8.42 -5.59
C GLY A 61 -26.07 -9.41 -4.90
N VAL A 62 -25.62 -10.08 -3.83
CA VAL A 62 -26.49 -10.87 -2.95
C VAL A 62 -27.50 -9.96 -2.25
N ALA A 63 -27.04 -8.88 -1.62
CA ALA A 63 -27.91 -7.98 -0.88
C ALA A 63 -28.99 -7.34 -1.76
N SER A 64 -28.66 -6.96 -3.00
CA SER A 64 -29.59 -6.35 -3.95
C SER A 64 -30.83 -7.20 -4.28
N ARG A 65 -30.83 -8.50 -3.93
CA ARG A 65 -32.01 -9.37 -4.05
C ARG A 65 -33.01 -9.24 -2.89
N TYR A 66 -32.59 -8.63 -1.79
CA TYR A 66 -33.32 -8.61 -0.51
C TYR A 66 -33.55 -7.19 0.04
N ILE A 67 -32.69 -6.25 -0.31
CA ILE A 67 -32.82 -4.83 0.07
C ILE A 67 -32.81 -3.92 -1.14
N ASP A 68 -33.31 -2.69 -0.95
CA ASP A 68 -33.29 -1.67 -1.99
C ASP A 68 -31.85 -1.40 -2.44
N ARG A 69 -31.62 -1.27 -3.75
CA ARG A 69 -30.29 -1.01 -4.32
C ARG A 69 -29.72 0.34 -3.87
N ASN A 70 -30.56 1.29 -3.50
CA ASN A 70 -30.16 2.58 -2.95
C ASN A 70 -30.19 2.59 -1.41
N SER A 71 -30.29 1.43 -0.77
CA SER A 71 -30.13 1.32 0.68
C SER A 71 -28.76 1.83 1.10
N GLU A 72 -28.70 2.42 2.30
CA GLU A 72 -27.45 2.95 2.87
C GLU A 72 -26.33 1.90 2.91
N TYR A 73 -26.67 0.61 3.06
CA TYR A 73 -25.70 -0.49 3.12
C TYR A 73 -25.02 -0.75 1.77
N ILE A 74 -25.78 -0.75 0.67
CA ILE A 74 -25.23 -0.97 -0.68
C ILE A 74 -24.46 0.27 -1.12
N VAL A 75 -25.01 1.47 -0.89
CA VAL A 75 -24.33 2.74 -1.22
C VAL A 75 -23.00 2.85 -0.48
N SER A 76 -22.96 2.53 0.82
CA SER A 76 -21.71 2.53 1.60
C SER A 76 -20.66 1.56 1.04
N MET A 77 -21.08 0.39 0.55
CA MET A 77 -20.17 -0.55 -0.10
C MET A 77 -19.66 -0.02 -1.46
N GLU A 78 -20.53 0.58 -2.27
CA GLU A 78 -20.16 1.21 -3.53
C GLU A 78 -19.13 2.33 -3.31
N GLU A 79 -19.38 3.22 -2.34
CA GLU A 79 -18.45 4.29 -1.95
C GLU A 79 -17.09 3.73 -1.49
N ALA A 80 -17.09 2.67 -0.67
CA ALA A 80 -15.87 2.03 -0.21
C ALA A 80 -15.04 1.44 -1.35
N ARG A 81 -15.70 0.85 -2.36
CA ARG A 81 -15.04 0.32 -3.56
C ARG A 81 -14.54 1.42 -4.47
N ASP A 82 -15.27 2.51 -4.61
CA ASP A 82 -14.84 3.69 -5.35
C ASP A 82 -13.63 4.37 -4.70
N MET A 83 -13.58 4.41 -3.36
CA MET A 83 -12.38 4.85 -2.64
C MET A 83 -11.16 3.99 -3.02
N LEU A 84 -11.32 2.68 -3.13
CA LEU A 84 -10.21 1.78 -3.50
C LEU A 84 -9.76 1.99 -4.95
N LEU A 85 -10.73 2.17 -5.87
CA LEU A 85 -10.46 2.42 -7.29
C LEU A 85 -9.67 3.71 -7.50
N ASN A 86 -9.98 4.74 -6.71
CA ASN A 86 -9.34 6.06 -6.80
C ASN A 86 -8.07 6.21 -5.97
N ALA A 87 -7.79 5.27 -5.06
CA ALA A 87 -6.61 5.29 -4.20
C ALA A 87 -5.32 5.06 -4.98
N LYS A 88 -4.32 5.94 -4.77
CA LYS A 88 -3.04 5.94 -5.51
C LYS A 88 -1.88 5.46 -4.65
N THR A 89 -2.01 5.64 -3.34
CA THR A 89 -0.97 5.33 -2.36
C THR A 89 -1.30 4.09 -1.53
N PRO A 90 -0.29 3.38 -0.96
CA PRO A 90 -0.52 2.31 0.00
C PRO A 90 -1.42 2.75 1.17
N ARG A 91 -1.25 3.98 1.67
CA ARG A 91 -2.07 4.52 2.76
C ARG A 91 -3.53 4.70 2.35
N GLU A 92 -3.81 5.31 1.19
CA GLU A 92 -5.18 5.46 0.70
C GLU A 92 -5.84 4.10 0.46
N LYS A 93 -5.09 3.15 -0.11
CA LYS A 93 -5.57 1.77 -0.33
C LYS A 93 -5.87 1.05 0.97
N TYR A 94 -5.08 1.28 2.03
CA TYR A 94 -5.38 0.77 3.36
C TYR A 94 -6.72 1.32 3.89
N LEU A 95 -6.92 2.63 3.81
CA LEU A 95 -8.17 3.27 4.27
C LEU A 95 -9.39 2.75 3.52
N ALA A 96 -9.27 2.60 2.19
CA ALA A 96 -10.33 2.02 1.37
C ALA A 96 -10.58 0.54 1.72
N SER A 97 -9.52 -0.24 1.96
CA SER A 97 -9.64 -1.64 2.41
C SER A 97 -10.41 -1.74 3.73
N VAL A 98 -10.11 -0.90 4.70
CA VAL A 98 -10.84 -0.84 5.99
C VAL A 98 -12.30 -0.47 5.77
N SER A 99 -12.58 0.50 4.89
CA SER A 99 -13.94 0.90 4.54
C SER A 99 -14.74 -0.27 3.96
N ILE A 100 -14.14 -1.04 3.04
CA ILE A 100 -14.77 -2.26 2.48
C ILE A 100 -15.11 -3.27 3.57
N THR A 101 -14.20 -3.54 4.52
CA THR A 101 -14.47 -4.49 5.61
C THR A 101 -15.64 -4.03 6.48
N ASN A 102 -15.70 -2.74 6.81
CA ASN A 102 -16.76 -2.18 7.63
C ASN A 102 -18.12 -2.24 6.90
N ALA A 103 -18.16 -1.86 5.62
CA ALA A 103 -19.36 -1.97 4.81
C ALA A 103 -19.81 -3.44 4.66
N ALA A 104 -18.86 -4.35 4.47
CA ALA A 104 -19.13 -5.79 4.38
C ALA A 104 -19.75 -6.34 5.66
N ALA A 105 -19.26 -5.93 6.84
CA ALA A 105 -19.80 -6.34 8.12
C ALA A 105 -21.25 -5.86 8.30
N ALA A 106 -21.52 -4.58 8.01
CA ALA A 106 -22.87 -4.04 8.10
C ALA A 106 -23.85 -4.75 7.15
N LEU A 107 -23.42 -5.00 5.91
CA LEU A 107 -24.22 -5.69 4.89
C LEU A 107 -24.42 -7.18 5.24
N TYR A 108 -23.42 -7.83 5.82
CA TYR A 108 -23.50 -9.20 6.33
C TYR A 108 -24.52 -9.31 7.46
N ASP A 109 -24.48 -8.38 8.43
CA ASP A 109 -25.37 -8.35 9.59
C ASP A 109 -26.82 -8.09 9.19
N VAL A 110 -27.08 -7.09 8.34
CA VAL A 110 -28.46 -6.77 7.90
C VAL A 110 -29.08 -7.94 7.14
N LEU A 111 -28.33 -8.59 6.25
CA LEU A 111 -28.80 -9.79 5.56
C LEU A 111 -29.05 -10.97 6.51
N GLY A 112 -28.33 -11.04 7.63
CA GLY A 112 -28.52 -12.05 8.67
C GLY A 112 -29.85 -11.97 9.40
N THR A 113 -30.56 -10.84 9.28
CA THR A 113 -31.90 -10.66 9.83
C THR A 113 -33.01 -11.10 8.87
N MET A 114 -32.65 -11.49 7.63
CA MET A 114 -33.58 -11.78 6.55
C MET A 114 -33.71 -13.27 6.27
N SER A 115 -34.82 -13.67 5.65
CA SER A 115 -35.02 -15.05 5.17
C SER A 115 -34.37 -15.25 3.80
N LEU A 116 -33.08 -15.57 3.80
CA LEU A 116 -32.31 -15.90 2.60
C LEU A 116 -32.59 -17.34 2.13
N ASN A 117 -32.49 -17.59 0.81
CA ASN A 117 -32.44 -18.98 0.34
C ASN A 117 -31.06 -19.60 0.67
N GLU A 118 -30.95 -20.93 0.63
CA GLU A 118 -29.71 -21.63 1.00
C GLU A 118 -28.47 -21.18 0.21
N THR A 119 -28.65 -20.89 -1.08
CA THR A 119 -27.55 -20.44 -1.94
C THR A 119 -27.07 -19.06 -1.53
N ASP A 120 -27.99 -18.13 -1.28
CA ASP A 120 -27.69 -16.74 -0.92
C ASP A 120 -27.11 -16.63 0.48
N GLU A 121 -27.59 -17.46 1.41
CA GLU A 121 -27.02 -17.56 2.75
C GLU A 121 -25.57 -18.10 2.71
N ARG A 122 -25.30 -19.09 1.86
CA ARG A 122 -23.92 -19.57 1.63
C ARG A 122 -23.03 -18.49 1.04
N LEU A 123 -23.52 -17.76 0.02
CA LEU A 123 -22.77 -16.67 -0.62
C LEU A 123 -22.51 -15.50 0.32
N ARG A 124 -23.49 -15.15 1.18
CA ARG A 124 -23.33 -14.13 2.22
C ARG A 124 -22.14 -14.46 3.12
N ARG A 125 -22.11 -15.70 3.64
CA ARG A 125 -21.04 -16.17 4.53
C ARG A 125 -19.69 -16.27 3.84
N SER A 126 -19.63 -16.85 2.64
CA SER A 126 -18.35 -17.05 1.95
C SER A 126 -17.73 -15.72 1.54
N ASN A 127 -18.47 -14.81 0.91
CA ASN A 127 -17.91 -13.52 0.49
C ASN A 127 -17.43 -12.69 1.68
N TYR A 128 -18.19 -12.66 2.79
CA TYR A 128 -17.75 -11.96 4.00
C TYR A 128 -16.48 -12.59 4.59
N ALA A 129 -16.44 -13.92 4.69
CA ALA A 129 -15.25 -14.62 5.19
C ALA A 129 -14.03 -14.38 4.30
N ASP A 130 -14.19 -14.37 2.97
CA ASP A 130 -13.11 -14.13 2.03
C ASP A 130 -12.58 -12.68 2.13
N ILE A 131 -13.46 -11.70 2.32
CA ILE A 131 -13.07 -10.29 2.58
C ILE A 131 -12.20 -10.19 3.85
N VAL A 132 -12.60 -10.84 4.94
CA VAL A 132 -11.84 -10.85 6.20
C VAL A 132 -10.53 -11.63 6.06
N ALA A 133 -10.51 -12.72 5.29
CA ALA A 133 -9.30 -13.50 5.04
C ALA A 133 -8.24 -12.68 4.30
N ILE A 134 -8.63 -11.82 3.35
CA ILE A 134 -7.71 -10.89 2.69
C ILE A 134 -7.09 -9.91 3.70
N ASP A 135 -7.83 -9.39 4.69
CA ASP A 135 -7.23 -8.53 5.72
C ASP A 135 -6.14 -9.25 6.51
N ASP A 136 -6.34 -10.52 6.82
CA ASP A 136 -5.36 -11.32 7.53
C ASP A 136 -4.14 -11.66 6.67
N ILE A 137 -4.31 -11.85 5.36
CA ILE A 137 -3.20 -11.98 4.40
C ILE A 137 -2.40 -10.68 4.38
N LEU A 138 -3.05 -9.54 4.18
CA LEU A 138 -2.40 -8.22 4.10
C LEU A 138 -1.62 -7.87 5.37
N LYS A 139 -2.16 -8.19 6.56
CA LYS A 139 -1.49 -7.99 7.85
C LYS A 139 -0.22 -8.84 8.02
N ARG A 140 -0.15 -10.00 7.36
CA ARG A 140 0.98 -10.95 7.45
C ARG A 140 2.12 -10.60 6.50
N THR A 141 1.92 -9.67 5.58
CA THR A 141 2.96 -9.20 4.65
C THR A 141 4.11 -8.54 5.42
N SER A 142 5.33 -8.62 4.87
CA SER A 142 6.49 -7.90 5.43
C SER A 142 6.52 -6.41 5.05
N PHE A 143 5.60 -5.94 4.19
CA PHE A 143 5.67 -4.61 3.57
C PHE A 143 5.90 -3.47 4.57
N ASN A 144 5.11 -3.41 5.64
CA ASN A 144 5.25 -2.37 6.66
C ASN A 144 6.59 -2.45 7.41
N LYS A 145 7.10 -3.67 7.63
CA LYS A 145 8.39 -3.89 8.28
C LYS A 145 9.54 -3.50 7.36
N ASP A 146 9.41 -3.77 6.06
CA ASP A 146 10.41 -3.40 5.06
C ASP A 146 10.45 -1.88 4.86
N ALA A 147 9.28 -1.22 4.82
CA ALA A 147 9.17 0.23 4.81
C ALA A 147 9.78 0.85 6.08
N GLU A 148 9.49 0.31 7.26
CA GLU A 148 10.07 0.77 8.53
C GLU A 148 11.60 0.64 8.54
N LYS A 149 12.12 -0.51 8.10
CA LYS A 149 13.57 -0.73 8.00
C LYS A 149 14.23 0.29 7.08
N PHE A 150 13.65 0.53 5.91
CA PHE A 150 14.16 1.53 4.96
C PHE A 150 14.08 2.95 5.52
N ASN A 151 12.96 3.33 6.15
CA ASN A 151 12.80 4.66 6.74
C ASN A 151 13.79 4.89 7.89
N ASN A 152 14.06 3.88 8.72
CA ASN A 152 15.10 3.95 9.74
C ASN A 152 16.51 4.12 9.14
N GLU A 153 16.83 3.39 8.07
CA GLU A 153 18.09 3.56 7.34
C GLU A 153 18.21 4.98 6.75
N LEU A 154 17.15 5.48 6.13
CA LEU A 154 17.09 6.79 5.50
C LEU A 154 17.33 7.94 6.51
N ASN A 155 17.00 7.73 7.78
CA ASN A 155 17.12 8.73 8.85
C ASN A 155 18.52 8.79 9.52
N ILE A 156 19.47 7.93 9.13
CA ILE A 156 20.82 7.85 9.74
C ILE A 156 21.90 8.31 8.74
N PHE A 157 23.01 8.88 9.23
CA PHE A 157 24.15 9.26 8.39
C PHE A 157 24.84 8.03 7.76
N PRO A 158 25.21 8.07 6.46
CA PRO A 158 25.11 9.21 5.53
C PRO A 158 23.81 9.31 4.73
N ALA A 159 22.89 8.36 4.88
CA ALA A 159 21.67 8.27 4.07
C ALA A 159 20.77 9.50 4.19
N ASN A 160 20.62 10.08 5.38
CA ASN A 160 19.81 11.29 5.60
C ASN A 160 20.28 12.51 4.80
N VAL A 161 21.60 12.69 4.66
CA VAL A 161 22.21 13.75 3.84
C VAL A 161 21.95 13.49 2.36
N ILE A 162 22.14 12.25 1.92
CA ILE A 162 21.90 11.84 0.52
C ILE A 162 20.42 12.04 0.17
N ALA A 163 19.52 11.63 1.05
CA ALA A 163 18.08 11.78 0.90
C ALA A 163 17.68 13.26 0.76
N SER A 164 18.20 14.11 1.65
CA SER A 164 17.94 15.56 1.65
C SER A 164 18.41 16.24 0.35
N ILE A 165 19.57 15.85 -0.17
CA ILE A 165 20.15 16.43 -1.40
C ILE A 165 19.45 15.91 -2.66
N THR A 166 19.04 14.63 -2.66
CA THR A 166 18.54 13.95 -3.87
C THR A 166 17.03 13.78 -3.93
N GLY A 167 16.30 14.20 -2.88
CA GLY A 167 14.84 14.14 -2.82
C GLY A 167 14.26 12.74 -2.62
N ILE A 168 15.05 11.79 -2.11
CA ILE A 168 14.53 10.47 -1.75
C ILE A 168 13.71 10.62 -0.49
N ASN A 169 12.42 10.31 -0.60
CA ASN A 169 11.49 10.34 0.53
C ASN A 169 11.37 8.95 1.15
N GLU A 170 10.78 8.92 2.34
CA GLU A 170 10.38 7.70 3.01
C GLU A 170 9.50 6.79 2.11
N ALA A 171 9.57 5.49 2.39
CA ALA A 171 8.62 4.51 1.90
C ALA A 171 7.31 4.65 2.67
N GLU A 172 6.19 4.70 1.95
CA GLU A 172 4.88 4.79 2.58
C GLU A 172 4.49 3.47 3.25
N TYR A 173 3.72 3.57 4.33
CA TYR A 173 3.17 2.41 5.04
C TYR A 173 1.78 2.03 4.51
N PHE A 174 1.41 0.75 4.69
CA PHE A 174 0.06 0.21 4.56
C PHE A 174 -0.55 0.00 5.95
N ARG A 175 -0.92 1.09 6.60
CA ARG A 175 -1.61 1.19 7.91
C ARG A 175 -2.00 2.65 8.12
#